data_AF-A0A6L3X6D4-F1
#
_entry.id   AF-A0A6L3X6D4-F1
#
_cell.length_a   1.000
_cell.length_b   1.000
_cell.length_c   1.000
_cell.angle_alpha   90.00
_cell.angle_beta   90.00
_cell.angle_gamma   90.00
#
_symmetry.space_group_name_H-M   'P 1'
#
loop_
_entity.id
_entity.type
_entity.pdbx_description
1 polymer ?
#
loop_
_entity_poly.entity_id
_entity_poly.type
_entity_poly.pdbx_seq_one_letter_code
_entity_poly.pdbx_strand_id
1 'polypeptide(L)'
;APRFADIFYGNSFNNQLLPVTLSDEQVDELFALVQANPGISFEVDLEAEVVKAGDKIYSLSIDAFRRHCMLNGLDSIGLTLQHEEAISAYEKKQPAFMG
;
A
#
# COMPACT_ATOMS: atom_id res chain seq x y z
N ALA A 1 6.88 11.84 -3.52
CA ALA A 1 6.32 13.11 -4.06
C ALA A 1 5.46 13.76 -2.97
N PRO A 2 5.26 15.09 -2.99
CA PRO A 2 4.49 15.78 -1.94
C PRO A 2 2.99 15.49 -1.95
N ARG A 3 2.42 15.18 -3.12
CA ARG A 3 1.02 14.77 -3.26
C ARG A 3 0.78 14.01 -4.57
N PHE A 4 -0.26 13.18 -4.58
CA PHE A 4 -0.76 12.51 -5.78
C PHE A 4 -2.24 12.87 -5.99
N ALA A 5 -2.70 12.92 -7.25
CA ALA A 5 -4.13 13.08 -7.53
C ALA A 5 -4.90 11.82 -7.09
N ASP A 6 -6.10 11.97 -6.53
CA ASP A 6 -6.85 10.87 -5.90
C ASP A 6 -7.07 9.66 -6.82
N ILE A 7 -7.37 9.91 -8.09
CA ILE A 7 -7.57 8.86 -9.11
C ILE A 7 -6.27 8.09 -9.33
N PHE A 8 -5.14 8.79 -9.47
CA PHE A 8 -3.83 8.16 -9.64
C PHE A 8 -3.44 7.40 -8.38
N TYR A 9 -3.65 7.99 -7.21
CA TYR A 9 -3.36 7.37 -5.92
C TYR A 9 -4.15 6.06 -5.77
N GLY A 10 -5.45 6.02 -6.10
CA GLY A 10 -6.25 4.81 -6.11
C GLY A 10 -5.78 3.76 -7.14
N ASN A 11 -5.60 4.17 -8.39
CA ASN A 11 -5.20 3.26 -9.47
C ASN A 11 -3.79 2.67 -9.28
N SER A 12 -2.91 3.35 -8.55
CA SER A 12 -1.56 2.85 -8.28
C SER A 12 -1.61 1.54 -7.52
N PHE A 13 -2.44 1.43 -6.49
CA PHE A 13 -2.54 0.21 -5.69
C PHE A 13 -3.08 -0.98 -6.49
N ASN A 14 -4.04 -0.75 -7.39
CA ASN A 14 -4.55 -1.81 -8.30
C ASN A 14 -3.49 -2.36 -9.25
N ASN A 15 -2.38 -1.64 -9.44
CA ASN A 15 -1.24 -2.03 -10.26
C ASN A 15 -0.01 -2.36 -9.41
N GLN A 16 -0.19 -2.68 -8.12
CA GLN A 16 0.88 -2.96 -7.16
C GLN A 16 1.93 -1.83 -7.02
N LEU A 17 1.57 -0.61 -7.40
CA LEU A 17 2.44 0.55 -7.26
C LEU A 17 2.13 1.26 -5.94
N LEU A 18 3.17 1.44 -5.11
CA LEU A 18 3.07 2.16 -3.84
C LEU A 18 3.41 3.65 -4.03
N PRO A 19 2.41 4.56 -4.03
CA PRO A 19 2.66 5.99 -3.97
C PRO A 19 3.14 6.40 -2.57
N VAL A 20 4.41 6.76 -2.47
CA VAL A 20 5.04 7.29 -1.25
C VAL A 20 4.87 8.81 -1.19
N THR A 21 4.14 9.27 -0.17
CA THR A 21 3.93 10.70 0.13
C THR A 21 4.89 11.15 1.22
N LEU A 22 5.70 12.16 0.94
CA LEU A 22 6.69 12.76 1.84
C LEU A 22 6.59 14.29 1.74
N SER A 23 7.07 15.05 2.72
CA SER A 23 7.10 16.51 2.60
C SER A 23 8.00 16.97 1.46
N ASP A 24 7.80 18.21 0.97
CA ASP A 24 8.65 18.79 -0.07
C ASP A 24 10.14 18.78 0.35
N GLU A 25 10.43 19.15 1.60
CA GLU A 25 11.78 19.11 2.17
C GLU A 25 12.39 17.71 2.14
N GLN A 26 11.62 16.68 2.50
CA GLN A 26 12.10 15.29 2.47
C GLN A 26 12.35 14.81 1.05
N VAL A 27 11.52 15.23 0.09
CA VAL A 27 11.71 14.91 -1.33
C VAL A 27 12.99 15.55 -1.87
N ASP A 28 13.25 16.82 -1.54
CA ASP A 28 14.48 17.52 -1.93
C ASP A 28 15.72 16.87 -1.32
N GLU A 29 15.65 16.45 -0.05
CA GLU A 29 16.72 15.70 0.58
C GLU A 29 17.02 14.38 -0.13
N LEU A 30 15.99 13.62 -0.52
CA LEU A 30 16.16 12.37 -1.25
C LEU A 30 16.84 12.62 -2.61
N PHE A 31 16.45 13.68 -3.32
CA PHE A 31 17.12 14.06 -4.57
C PHE A 31 18.60 14.39 -4.34
N ALA A 32 18.91 15.19 -3.32
CA ALA A 32 20.30 15.51 -2.97
C ALA A 32 21.09 14.24 -2.62
N LEU A 33 20.48 13.28 -1.93
CA LEU A 33 21.09 12.00 -1.55
C LEU A 33 21.45 11.16 -2.78
N VAL A 34 20.57 11.08 -3.78
CA VAL A 34 20.81 10.36 -5.05
C VAL A 34 21.92 11.04 -5.85
N GLN A 35 21.94 12.36 -5.91
CA GLN A 35 22.98 13.11 -6.63
C GLN A 35 24.36 12.91 -6.00
N ALA A 36 24.42 12.91 -4.67
CA ALA A 36 25.66 12.68 -3.93
C ALA A 36 26.14 11.22 -4.00
N ASN A 37 25.20 10.25 -4.10
CA ASN A 37 25.49 8.83 -4.07
C ASN A 37 24.82 8.11 -5.25
N PRO A 38 25.39 8.20 -6.47
CA PRO A 38 24.86 7.49 -7.63
C PRO A 38 24.76 5.98 -7.36
N GLY A 39 23.56 5.41 -7.55
CA GLY A 39 23.30 3.99 -7.30
C GLY A 39 22.86 3.64 -5.88
N ILE A 40 22.57 4.63 -5.02
CA ILE A 40 21.99 4.39 -3.70
C ILE A 40 20.65 3.63 -3.79
N SER A 41 20.47 2.68 -2.89
CA SER A 41 19.23 1.91 -2.76
C SER A 41 18.30 2.52 -1.72
N PHE A 42 17.00 2.43 -1.99
CA PHE A 42 15.94 2.78 -1.06
C PHE A 42 15.18 1.52 -0.67
N GLU A 43 14.90 1.37 0.62
CA GLU A 43 14.08 0.29 1.15
C GLU A 43 12.78 0.88 1.68
N VAL A 44 11.65 0.26 1.33
CA VAL A 44 10.34 0.64 1.89
C VAL A 44 9.87 -0.49 2.79
N ASP A 45 9.73 -0.17 4.06
CA ASP A 45 9.26 -1.08 5.10
C ASP A 45 7.80 -0.76 5.41
N LEU A 46 6.90 -1.56 4.86
CA LEU A 46 5.46 -1.37 5.04
C LEU A 46 4.96 -1.80 6.43
N GLU A 47 5.72 -2.62 7.17
CA GLU A 47 5.33 -3.01 8.53
C GLU A 47 5.67 -1.90 9.53
N ALA A 48 6.86 -1.31 9.40
CA ALA A 48 7.29 -0.18 10.21
C ALA A 48 6.78 1.17 9.69
N GLU A 49 6.16 1.20 8.49
CA GLU A 49 5.70 2.41 7.81
C GLU A 49 6.83 3.44 7.62
N VAL A 50 7.96 3.00 7.07
CA VAL A 50 9.11 3.87 6.81
C VAL A 50 9.76 3.64 5.46
N VAL A 51 10.43 4.68 4.95
CA VAL A 51 11.37 4.61 3.83
C VAL A 51 12.78 4.83 4.38
N LYS A 52 13.68 3.89 4.09
CA LYS A 52 15.09 3.94 4.49
C LYS A 52 15.95 4.29 3.28
N ALA A 53 16.85 5.25 3.45
CA ALA A 53 17.72 5.78 2.40
C ALA A 53 19.12 6.01 2.95
N GLY A 54 20.00 5.01 2.85
CA GLY A 54 21.25 5.00 3.61
C GLY A 54 20.96 5.08 5.12
N ASP A 55 21.53 6.08 5.79
CA ASP A 55 21.34 6.29 7.24
C ASP A 55 20.08 7.11 7.59
N LYS A 56 19.29 7.53 6.59
CA LYS A 56 18.07 8.32 6.79
C LYS A 56 16.82 7.45 6.82
N ILE A 57 15.89 7.82 7.69
CA ILE A 57 14.58 7.17 7.85
C ILE A 57 13.49 8.22 7.73
N TYR A 58 12.52 7.96 6.87
CA TYR A 58 11.38 8.82 6.61
C TYR A 58 10.09 8.09 6.94
N SER A 59 9.19 8.70 7.72
CA SER A 59 7.88 8.13 7.98
C SER A 59 7.03 8.10 6.71
N LEU A 60 6.43 6.95 6.44
CA LEU A 60 5.46 6.73 5.38
C LEU A 60 4.05 6.82 6.00
N SER A 61 3.14 7.53 5.33
CA SER A 61 1.72 7.50 5.70
C SER A 61 0.96 6.71 4.64
N ILE A 62 0.34 5.61 5.05
CA ILE A 62 -0.50 4.75 4.20
C ILE A 62 -1.76 4.33 4.95
N ASP A 63 -2.88 4.25 4.26
CA ASP A 63 -4.11 3.71 4.83
C ASP A 63 -3.94 2.23 5.23
N ALA A 64 -4.44 1.86 6.41
CA ALA A 64 -4.21 0.53 7.00
C ALA A 64 -4.74 -0.61 6.13
N PHE A 65 -5.86 -0.40 5.42
CA PHE A 65 -6.44 -1.40 4.53
C PHE A 65 -5.55 -1.59 3.29
N ARG A 66 -5.06 -0.50 2.68
CA ARG A 66 -4.13 -0.57 1.54
C ARG A 66 -2.79 -1.21 1.93
N ARG A 67 -2.26 -0.87 3.11
CA ARG A 67 -1.05 -1.49 3.68
C ARG A 67 -1.22 -3.00 3.83
N HIS A 68 -2.34 -3.43 4.40
CA HIS A 68 -2.67 -4.85 4.53
C HIS A 68 -2.77 -5.54 3.17
N CYS A 69 -3.41 -4.91 2.19
CA CYS A 69 -3.51 -5.47 0.84
C CYS A 69 -2.12 -5.66 0.20
N MET A 70 -1.23 -4.66 0.28
CA MET A 70 0.12 -4.75 -0.27
C MET A 70 0.99 -5.78 0.44
N LEU A 71 0.93 -5.85 1.79
CA LEU A 71 1.68 -6.83 2.57
C LEU A 71 1.26 -8.28 2.27
N ASN A 72 -0.02 -8.51 1.95
CA ASN A 72 -0.56 -9.83 1.68
C ASN A 72 -0.67 -10.16 0.18
N GLY A 73 -0.20 -9.28 -0.70
CA GLY A 73 -0.33 -9.45 -2.15
C GLY A 73 -1.78 -9.53 -2.64
N LEU A 74 -2.73 -8.97 -1.88
CA LEU A 74 -4.15 -8.97 -2.19
C LEU A 74 -4.46 -7.85 -3.18
N ASP A 75 -4.33 -8.13 -4.47
CA ASP A 75 -5.01 -7.32 -5.47
C ASP A 75 -6.50 -7.65 -5.47
N SER A 76 -7.34 -6.70 -5.89
CA SER A 76 -8.82 -6.67 -5.99
C SER A 76 -9.62 -8.00 -6.18
N ILE A 77 -8.99 -9.10 -6.59
CA ILE A 77 -9.52 -10.47 -6.62
C ILE A 77 -9.59 -11.09 -5.20
N GLY A 78 -8.60 -10.85 -4.33
CA GLY A 78 -8.58 -11.38 -2.95
C GLY A 78 -9.71 -10.83 -2.07
N LEU A 79 -10.14 -9.60 -2.33
CA LEU A 79 -11.31 -8.98 -1.71
C LEU A 79 -12.62 -9.63 -2.16
N THR A 80 -12.76 -9.94 -3.45
CA THR A 80 -13.92 -10.67 -3.97
C THR A 80 -14.03 -12.06 -3.32
N LEU A 81 -12.91 -12.76 -3.14
CA LEU A 81 -12.87 -14.07 -2.45
C LEU A 81 -13.24 -13.98 -0.96
N GLN A 82 -12.87 -12.92 -0.24
CA GLN A 82 -13.31 -12.70 1.14
C GLN A 82 -14.83 -12.46 1.24
N HIS A 83 -15.42 -11.83 0.23
CA HIS A 83 -16.88 -11.74 0.12
C HIS A 83 -17.52 -13.09 -0.23
N GLU A 84 -16.86 -13.93 -1.01
CA GLU A 84 -17.36 -15.27 -1.39
C GLU A 84 -17.42 -16.22 -0.17
N GLU A 85 -16.45 -16.16 0.74
CA GLU A 85 -16.51 -16.87 2.03
C GLU A 85 -17.59 -16.31 2.95
N ALA A 86 -17.76 -14.99 3.01
CA ALA A 86 -18.80 -14.35 3.82
C ALA A 86 -20.23 -14.67 3.29
N ILE A 87 -20.40 -14.74 1.97
CA ILE A 87 -21.63 -15.18 1.31
C ILE A 87 -21.86 -16.67 1.57
N SER A 88 -20.84 -17.51 1.39
CA SER A 88 -20.93 -18.96 1.66
C SER A 88 -21.28 -19.27 3.13
N ALA A 89 -20.74 -18.49 4.08
CA ALA A 89 -21.05 -18.61 5.50
C ALA A 89 -22.48 -18.14 5.83
N TYR A 90 -23.00 -17.15 5.11
CA TYR A 90 -24.39 -16.69 5.22
C TYR A 90 -25.37 -17.70 4.61
N GLU A 91 -25.08 -18.28 3.45
CA GLU A 91 -25.89 -19.33 2.81
C GLU A 91 -25.92 -20.62 3.65
N LYS A 92 -24.80 -21.01 4.27
CA LYS A 92 -24.76 -22.11 5.26
C LYS A 92 -25.59 -21.88 6.52
N LYS A 93 -25.96 -20.63 6.81
CA LYS A 93 -26.82 -20.26 7.95
C LYS A 93 -28.30 -20.11 7.57
N GLN A 94 -28.68 -20.29 6.31
CA GLN A 94 -30.10 -20.34 5.95
C GLN A 94 -30.71 -21.67 6.46
N PRO A 95 -31.77 -21.62 7.30
CA PRO A 95 -32.49 -22.82 7.67
C PRO A 95 -33.23 -23.38 6.45
N ALA A 96 -33.11 -24.68 6.24
CA ALA A 96 -33.82 -25.43 5.20
C ALA A 96 -35.33 -25.46 5.48
N PHE A 97 -36.05 -24.40 5.14
CA PHE A 97 -37.52 -24.35 5.19
C PHE A 97 -38.15 -23.63 3.99
N MET A 98 -37.50 -23.67 2.84
CA MET A 98 -38.13 -23.43 1.54
C MET A 98 -37.66 -24.51 0.56
N GLY A 99 -38.27 -25.68 0.71
CA GLY A 99 -38.31 -26.78 -0.25
C GLY A 99 -39.73 -27.33 -0.31
#